data_AF-A0A3R7WQH1-F1
#
_entry.id   AF-A0A3R7WQH1-F1
#
_cell.length_a   1.000
_cell.length_b   1.000
_cell.length_c   1.000
_cell.angle_alpha   90.00
_cell.angle_beta   90.00
_cell.angle_gamma   90.00
#
_symmetry.space_group_name_H-M   'P 1'
#
loop_
_entity.id
_entity.type
_entity.pdbx_description
1 polymer ?
#
loop_
_entity_poly.entity_id
_entity_poly.type
_entity_poly.pdbx_seq_one_letter_code
_entity_poly.pdbx_strand_id
1 'polypeptide(L)'
;MSMSSVYPRKDKTGKAAEEDAVRCTFVNDDVKNRELRAKFKYTNNWVSTSKYTIVRSQAIEDKKRHDADGIQNCRICHVLGSDGSIQDKPWQHVEVGDILFLKDKDEMPADVLILATSEEEGRCFVETCNLDGETNLK
;
A
#
# COMPACT_ATOMS: atom_id res chain seq x y z
N MET A 1 38.67 -28.52 0.15
CA MET A 1 38.13 -28.84 1.48
C MET A 1 38.58 -27.75 2.44
N SER A 2 37.72 -26.78 2.75
CA SER A 2 37.94 -25.87 3.88
C SER A 2 36.59 -25.59 4.53
N MET A 3 36.42 -26.08 5.75
CA MET A 3 35.22 -25.94 6.54
C MET A 3 35.38 -24.70 7.41
N SER A 4 34.83 -23.57 6.99
CA SER A 4 34.87 -22.33 7.78
C SER A 4 33.74 -22.36 8.81
N SER A 5 34.10 -22.70 10.05
CA SER A 5 33.22 -22.66 11.22
C SER A 5 33.09 -21.23 11.74
N VAL A 6 31.88 -20.66 11.72
CA VAL A 6 31.56 -19.41 12.40
C VAL A 6 30.97 -19.77 13.76
N TYR A 7 31.78 -19.68 14.82
CA TYR A 7 31.33 -19.93 16.20
C TYR A 7 30.44 -18.78 16.71
N PRO A 8 29.35 -19.07 17.45
CA PRO A 8 28.59 -18.03 18.12
C PRO A 8 29.33 -17.51 19.36
N ARG A 9 29.02 -16.27 19.74
CA ARG A 9 29.60 -15.54 20.88
C ARG A 9 29.18 -16.21 22.20
N LYS A 10 30.15 -16.62 23.03
CA LYS A 10 29.91 -17.21 24.36
C LYS A 10 29.28 -16.18 25.32
N ASP A 11 28.26 -16.58 26.05
CA ASP A 11 27.77 -15.90 27.25
C ASP A 11 28.66 -16.20 28.47
N LYS A 12 28.58 -15.35 29.49
CA LYS A 12 29.60 -15.19 30.56
C LYS A 12 29.70 -16.33 31.59
N THR A 13 29.02 -17.44 31.37
CA THR A 13 29.02 -18.60 32.28
C THR A 13 29.39 -19.83 31.47
N GLY A 14 30.69 -20.13 31.43
CA GLY A 14 31.29 -21.20 30.62
C GLY A 14 30.85 -22.62 30.99
N LYS A 15 29.57 -22.95 30.75
CA LYS A 15 29.08 -24.32 30.67
C LYS A 15 28.66 -24.58 29.23
N ALA A 16 29.31 -25.56 28.60
CA ALA A 16 28.93 -26.06 27.29
C ALA A 16 27.55 -26.72 27.42
N ALA A 17 26.56 -26.18 26.71
CA ALA A 17 25.30 -26.87 26.51
C ALA A 17 25.59 -28.10 25.64
N GLU A 18 25.31 -29.26 26.21
CA GLU A 18 25.40 -30.56 25.57
C GLU A 18 24.34 -30.65 24.48
N GLU A 19 24.75 -31.17 23.31
CA GLU A 19 23.96 -31.36 22.08
C GLU A 19 23.51 -30.08 21.34
N ASP A 20 24.41 -29.10 21.22
CA ASP A 20 24.26 -28.02 20.24
C ASP A 20 24.33 -28.56 18.81
N ALA A 21 23.19 -28.56 18.13
CA ALA A 21 23.05 -28.85 16.70
C ALA A 21 23.99 -27.96 15.88
N VAL A 22 25.17 -28.50 15.57
CA VAL A 22 26.21 -27.82 14.81
C VAL A 22 25.63 -27.38 13.45
N ARG A 23 25.54 -26.07 13.29
CA ARG A 23 25.19 -25.35 12.06
C ARG A 23 26.12 -25.79 10.93
N CYS A 24 25.65 -26.65 10.04
CA CYS A 24 26.41 -27.09 8.88
C CYS A 24 25.72 -26.62 7.59
N THR A 25 26.37 -25.71 6.86
CA THR A 25 26.00 -25.33 5.50
C THR A 25 27.20 -25.58 4.61
N PHE A 26 27.05 -26.35 3.54
CA PHE A 26 28.14 -26.61 2.60
C PHE A 26 28.19 -25.49 1.56
N VAL A 27 29.30 -24.77 1.51
CA VAL A 27 29.51 -23.72 0.50
C VAL A 27 29.77 -24.40 -0.86
N ASN A 28 29.01 -24.02 -1.88
CA ASN A 28 29.09 -24.52 -3.27
C ASN A 28 28.70 -25.99 -3.51
N ASP A 29 27.90 -26.60 -2.61
CA ASP A 29 27.34 -27.95 -2.83
C ASP A 29 25.82 -27.96 -2.56
N ASP A 30 25.04 -27.66 -3.60
CA ASP A 30 23.58 -27.54 -3.52
C ASP A 30 22.86 -28.88 -3.32
N VAL A 31 23.49 -30.00 -3.65
CA VAL A 31 22.90 -31.33 -3.47
C VAL A 31 22.91 -31.70 -1.99
N LYS A 32 24.04 -31.50 -1.31
CA LYS A 32 24.13 -31.73 0.15
C LYS A 32 23.27 -30.74 0.94
N ASN A 33 23.20 -29.48 0.50
CA ASN A 33 22.29 -28.51 1.10
C ASN A 33 20.81 -28.89 0.89
N ARG A 34 20.45 -29.55 -0.21
CA ARG A 34 19.09 -30.09 -0.44
C ARG A 34 18.74 -31.23 0.51
N GLU A 35 19.67 -32.15 0.79
CA GLU A 35 19.44 -33.21 1.78
C GLU A 35 19.32 -32.67 3.21
N LEU A 36 20.09 -31.63 3.54
CA LEU A 36 19.98 -30.94 4.82
C LEU A 36 18.63 -30.21 4.98
N ARG A 37 18.06 -29.68 3.87
CA ARG A 37 16.68 -29.14 3.83
C ARG A 37 15.64 -30.24 4.09
N ALA A 38 15.83 -31.43 3.52
CA ALA A 38 14.90 -32.56 3.72
C ALA A 38 14.93 -33.12 5.16
N LYS A 39 16.05 -32.98 5.86
CA LYS A 39 16.21 -33.44 7.26
C LYS A 39 15.79 -32.40 8.32
N PHE A 40 15.13 -31.30 7.93
CA PHE A 40 14.66 -30.22 8.83
C PHE A 40 15.75 -29.62 9.77
N LYS A 41 17.04 -29.83 9.48
CA LYS A 41 18.17 -29.28 10.27
C LYS A 41 18.60 -27.90 9.77
N TYR A 42 17.64 -27.03 9.51
CA TYR A 42 17.89 -25.62 9.20
C TYR A 42 17.17 -24.77 10.22
N THR A 43 17.84 -23.74 10.74
CA THR A 43 17.18 -22.72 11.56
C THR A 43 15.99 -22.18 10.79
N ASN A 44 14.85 -22.03 11.46
CA ASN A 44 13.74 -21.19 11.01
C ASN A 44 14.36 -19.86 10.55
N ASN A 45 14.51 -19.68 9.24
CA ASN A 45 15.18 -18.50 8.73
C ASN A 45 14.23 -17.35 9.02
N TRP A 46 14.52 -16.58 10.07
CA TRP A 46 13.72 -15.42 10.47
C TRP A 46 13.53 -14.48 9.26
N VAL A 47 14.53 -14.44 8.37
CA VAL A 47 14.49 -13.69 7.11
C VAL A 47 13.46 -14.24 6.11
N SER A 48 13.24 -15.56 6.01
CA SER A 48 12.19 -16.09 5.13
C SER A 48 10.81 -15.83 5.70
N THR A 49 10.60 -16.03 7.00
CA THR A 49 9.32 -15.75 7.66
C THR A 49 8.98 -14.27 7.57
N SER A 50 9.94 -13.37 7.80
CA SER A 50 9.75 -11.93 7.59
C SER A 50 9.45 -11.58 6.12
N LYS A 51 10.10 -12.22 5.14
CA LYS A 51 9.81 -12.00 3.72
C LYS A 51 8.38 -12.42 3.35
N TYR A 52 7.91 -13.58 3.81
CA TYR A 52 6.54 -14.03 3.59
C TYR A 52 5.51 -13.13 4.30
N THR A 53 5.82 -12.67 5.53
CA THR A 53 4.95 -11.74 6.27
C THR A 53 4.84 -10.40 5.56
N ILE A 54 5.95 -9.82 5.08
CA ILE A 54 5.93 -8.53 4.36
C ILE A 54 5.13 -8.65 3.06
N VAL A 55 5.37 -9.69 2.25
CA VAL A 55 4.64 -9.90 0.99
C VAL A 55 3.15 -10.11 1.23
N ARG A 56 2.78 -10.84 2.30
CA ARG A 56 1.38 -11.03 2.68
C ARG A 56 0.72 -9.72 3.13
N SER A 57 1.40 -8.91 3.94
CA SER A 57 0.89 -7.62 4.38
C SER A 57 0.72 -6.66 3.21
N GLN A 58 1.68 -6.59 2.29
CA GLN A 58 1.59 -5.81 1.07
C GLN A 58 0.39 -6.22 0.22
N ALA A 59 0.18 -7.53 0.00
CA ALA A 59 -0.97 -8.02 -0.75
C ALA A 59 -2.33 -7.68 -0.08
N ILE A 60 -2.40 -7.70 1.26
CA ILE A 60 -3.59 -7.31 2.01
C ILE A 60 -3.83 -5.80 1.91
N GLU A 61 -2.77 -4.99 2.02
CA GLU A 61 -2.84 -3.53 1.89
C GLU A 61 -3.28 -3.11 0.49
N ASP A 62 -2.71 -3.73 -0.55
CA ASP A 62 -3.08 -3.47 -1.94
C ASP A 62 -4.55 -3.83 -2.21
N LYS A 63 -5.05 -4.94 -1.62
CA LYS A 63 -6.48 -5.28 -1.72
C LYS A 63 -7.36 -4.24 -1.05
N LYS A 64 -6.99 -3.77 0.15
CA LYS A 64 -7.74 -2.73 0.86
C LYS A 64 -7.77 -1.41 0.07
N ARG A 65 -6.66 -1.04 -0.57
CA ARG A 65 -6.61 0.13 -1.46
C ARG A 65 -7.56 -0.05 -2.63
N HIS A 66 -7.53 -1.21 -3.28
CA HIS A 66 -8.43 -1.49 -4.39
C HIS A 66 -9.92 -1.41 -4.00
N ASP A 67 -10.28 -1.95 -2.84
CA ASP A 67 -11.65 -1.86 -2.32
C ASP A 67 -12.05 -0.40 -2.03
N ALA A 68 -11.13 0.39 -1.45
CA ALA A 68 -11.34 1.81 -1.19
C ALA A 68 -11.49 2.65 -2.48
N ASP A 69 -10.62 2.41 -3.46
CA ASP A 69 -10.69 3.05 -4.78
C ASP A 69 -12.02 2.73 -5.47
N GLY A 70 -12.47 1.46 -5.36
CA GLY A 70 -13.76 1.03 -5.90
C GLY A 70 -14.94 1.80 -5.33
N ILE A 71 -14.94 2.05 -4.01
CA ILE A 71 -15.98 2.86 -3.34
C ILE A 71 -15.94 4.30 -3.83
N GLN A 72 -14.75 4.90 -3.93
CA GLN A 72 -14.59 6.29 -4.38
C GLN A 72 -15.03 6.47 -5.85
N ASN A 73 -14.70 5.51 -6.70
CA ASN A 73 -15.07 5.51 -8.13
C ASN A 73 -16.56 5.37 -8.40
N CYS A 74 -17.33 4.87 -7.42
CA CYS A 74 -18.78 4.72 -7.49
C CYS A 74 -19.54 5.95 -6.98
N ARG A 75 -18.84 6.98 -6.47
CA ARG A 75 -19.49 8.24 -6.07
C ARG A 75 -20.13 8.91 -7.27
N ILE A 76 -21.23 9.62 -7.03
CA ILE A 76 -21.98 10.32 -8.07
C ILE A 76 -21.50 11.77 -8.13
N CYS A 77 -21.39 12.29 -9.34
CA CYS A 77 -21.23 13.71 -9.62
C CYS A 77 -22.35 14.18 -10.55
N HIS A 78 -22.66 15.46 -10.49
CA HIS A 78 -23.64 16.08 -11.38
C HIS A 78 -22.91 16.69 -12.58
N VAL A 79 -23.29 16.30 -13.80
CA VAL A 79 -22.72 16.78 -15.05
C VAL A 79 -23.78 17.54 -15.83
N LEU A 80 -23.40 18.66 -16.45
CA LEU A 80 -24.26 19.42 -17.34
C LEU A 80 -24.27 18.78 -18.74
N GLY A 81 -25.43 18.25 -19.13
CA GLY A 81 -25.67 17.69 -20.45
C GLY A 81 -25.70 18.77 -21.54
N SER A 82 -25.49 18.36 -22.79
CA SER A 82 -25.53 19.24 -23.96
C SER A 82 -26.90 19.90 -24.20
N ASP A 83 -27.95 19.32 -23.63
CA ASP A 83 -29.32 19.82 -23.64
C ASP A 83 -29.62 20.82 -22.50
N GLY A 84 -28.62 21.10 -21.64
CA GLY A 84 -28.76 21.95 -20.46
C GLY A 84 -29.39 21.24 -19.25
N SER A 85 -29.65 19.94 -19.34
CA SER A 85 -30.11 19.14 -18.20
C SER A 85 -28.94 18.76 -17.29
N ILE A 86 -29.19 18.60 -16.00
CA ILE A 86 -28.21 18.07 -15.06
C ILE A 86 -28.41 16.55 -14.99
N GLN A 87 -27.34 15.80 -15.24
CA GLN A 87 -27.33 14.34 -15.24
C GLN A 87 -26.37 13.80 -14.18
N ASP A 88 -26.78 12.73 -13.52
CA ASP A 88 -25.96 12.05 -12.52
C ASP A 88 -25.03 11.05 -13.20
N LYS A 89 -23.73 11.21 -12.98
CA LYS A 89 -22.69 10.38 -13.57
C LYS A 89 -21.76 9.87 -12.46
N PRO A 90 -21.44 8.57 -12.40
CA PRO A 90 -20.47 8.08 -11.43
C PRO A 90 -19.05 8.57 -11.79
N TRP A 91 -18.21 8.76 -10.78
CA TRP A 91 -16.87 9.34 -10.92
C TRP A 91 -16.01 8.59 -11.94
N GLN A 92 -16.11 7.27 -12.00
CA GLN A 92 -15.39 6.44 -12.99
C GLN A 92 -15.73 6.74 -14.46
N HIS A 93 -16.85 7.42 -14.74
CA HIS A 93 -17.25 7.75 -16.10
C HIS A 93 -17.02 9.22 -16.44
N VAL A 94 -16.53 10.05 -15.51
CA VAL A 94 -16.25 11.48 -15.78
C VAL A 94 -15.09 11.59 -16.78
N GLU A 95 -15.29 12.38 -17.84
CA GLU A 95 -14.30 12.57 -18.90
C GLU A 95 -13.87 14.03 -19.04
N VAL A 96 -12.71 14.26 -19.65
CA VAL A 96 -12.20 15.62 -19.89
C VAL A 96 -13.14 16.35 -20.85
N GLY A 97 -13.62 17.52 -20.42
CA GLY A 97 -14.61 18.31 -21.17
C GLY A 97 -16.02 18.24 -20.58
N ASP A 98 -16.28 17.34 -19.64
CA ASP A 98 -17.51 17.34 -18.85
C ASP A 98 -17.57 18.61 -17.98
N ILE A 99 -18.70 19.33 -18.03
CA ILE A 99 -18.95 20.48 -17.16
C ILE A 99 -19.63 19.95 -15.90
N LEU A 100 -18.92 20.02 -14.77
CA LEU A 100 -19.43 19.56 -13.48
C LEU A 100 -20.25 20.65 -12.78
N PHE A 101 -21.38 20.26 -12.22
CA PHE A 101 -22.19 21.10 -11.33
C PHE A 101 -21.96 20.68 -9.88
N LEU A 102 -21.13 21.42 -9.16
CA LEU A 102 -20.78 21.10 -7.77
C LEU A 102 -21.65 21.91 -6.81
N LYS A 103 -22.14 21.25 -5.76
CA LYS A 103 -22.86 21.88 -4.66
C LYS A 103 -21.92 22.11 -3.47
N ASP A 104 -22.44 22.83 -2.47
CA ASP A 104 -21.73 23.01 -1.20
C ASP A 104 -21.35 21.65 -0.59
N LYS A 105 -20.08 21.50 -0.20
CA LYS A 105 -19.48 20.29 0.37
C LYS A 105 -19.39 19.08 -0.55
N ASP A 106 -19.60 19.25 -1.86
CA ASP A 106 -19.30 18.18 -2.80
C ASP A 106 -17.78 18.01 -2.94
N GLU A 107 -17.34 16.75 -2.89
CA GLU A 107 -15.95 16.40 -3.18
C GLU A 107 -15.70 16.46 -4.69
N MET A 108 -14.51 16.89 -5.08
CA MET A 108 -14.13 16.97 -6.49
C MET A 108 -13.57 15.63 -6.99
N PRO A 109 -14.06 15.09 -8.12
CA PRO A 109 -13.59 13.81 -8.67
C PRO A 109 -12.20 13.92 -9.34
N ALA A 110 -11.82 15.12 -9.76
CA ALA A 110 -10.59 15.41 -10.51
C ALA A 110 -10.18 16.88 -10.34
N ASP A 111 -9.07 17.29 -10.93
CA ASP A 111 -8.69 18.69 -11.05
C ASP A 111 -9.70 19.44 -11.93
N VAL A 112 -10.25 20.54 -11.42
CA VAL A 112 -11.29 21.31 -12.11
C VAL A 112 -10.89 22.78 -12.29
N LEU A 113 -11.45 23.40 -13.33
CA LEU A 113 -11.41 24.84 -13.52
C LEU A 113 -12.78 25.43 -13.18
N ILE A 114 -12.80 26.41 -12.29
CA ILE A 114 -14.04 27.06 -11.86
C ILE A 114 -14.46 28.09 -12.91
N LEU A 115 -15.62 27.87 -13.53
CA LEU A 115 -16.15 28.73 -14.60
C LEU A 115 -17.12 29.79 -14.08
N ALA A 116 -17.95 29.41 -13.11
CA ALA A 116 -18.96 30.26 -12.51
C ALA A 116 -19.19 29.84 -11.05
N THR A 117 -19.57 30.79 -10.22
CA THR A 117 -19.93 30.56 -8.82
C THR A 117 -21.30 31.19 -8.56
N SER A 118 -22.02 30.67 -7.57
CA SER A 118 -23.29 31.26 -7.12
C SER A 118 -23.12 32.47 -6.20
N GLU A 119 -21.89 32.76 -5.77
CA GLU A 119 -21.57 33.89 -4.91
C GLU A 119 -21.50 35.19 -5.72
N GLU A 120 -22.10 36.25 -5.20
CA GLU A 120 -22.21 37.54 -5.91
C GLU A 120 -20.85 38.18 -6.19
N GLU A 121 -19.84 37.87 -5.38
CA GLU A 121 -18.46 38.35 -5.56
C GLU A 121 -17.61 37.45 -6.49
N GLY A 122 -18.18 36.39 -7.05
CA GLY A 122 -17.46 35.42 -7.89
C GLY A 122 -16.38 34.64 -7.14
N ARG A 123 -16.45 34.62 -5.81
CA ARG A 123 -15.54 33.86 -4.95
C ARG A 123 -16.07 32.44 -4.76
N CYS A 124 -15.16 31.51 -4.55
CA CYS A 124 -15.44 30.14 -4.16
C CYS A 124 -14.41 29.76 -3.10
N PHE A 125 -14.84 28.97 -2.11
CA PHE A 125 -13.94 28.48 -1.06
C PHE A 125 -13.69 27.00 -1.30
N VAL A 126 -12.44 26.58 -1.19
CA VAL A 126 -12.05 25.18 -1.33
C VAL A 126 -11.38 24.71 -0.05
N GLU A 127 -11.86 23.60 0.48
CA GLU A 127 -11.25 22.93 1.62
C GLU A 127 -10.26 21.88 1.11
N THR A 128 -8.96 22.08 1.38
CA THR A 128 -7.89 21.16 0.95
C THR A 128 -7.42 20.23 2.07
N CYS A 129 -8.23 20.04 3.11
CA CYS A 129 -7.89 19.19 4.27
C CYS A 129 -7.50 17.77 3.86
N ASN A 130 -8.15 17.23 2.83
CA ASN A 130 -7.89 15.87 2.33
C ASN A 130 -6.61 15.76 1.49
N LEU A 131 -6.05 16.87 1.01
CA LEU A 131 -4.85 16.90 0.17
C LEU A 131 -3.58 17.17 1.00
N ASP A 132 -3.62 18.21 1.84
CA ASP A 132 -2.44 18.71 2.56
C ASP A 132 -2.57 18.66 4.10
N GLY A 133 -3.74 18.28 4.64
CA GLY A 133 -3.98 18.22 6.09
C GLY A 133 -4.09 19.58 6.80
N GLU A 134 -4.14 20.67 6.03
CA GLU A 134 -4.34 22.03 6.54
C GLU A 134 -5.84 22.33 6.68
N THR A 135 -6.28 22.82 7.84
CA THR A 135 -7.68 23.19 8.14
C THR A 135 -8.09 24.60 7.67
N ASN A 136 -7.28 25.24 6.84
CA ASN A 136 -7.57 26.58 6.34
C ASN A 136 -8.38 26.50 5.04
N LEU A 137 -9.45 27.29 4.97
CA LEU A 137 -10.18 27.54 3.73
C LEU A 137 -9.29 28.39 2.80
N LYS A 138 -9.13 27.93 1.56
CA LYS A 138 -8.42 28.64 0.50
C LYS A 138 -9.40 29.24 -0.50
#